data_AF-A0A2W5E0P5-F1
#
_entry.id   AF-A0A2W5E0P5-F1
#
_cell.length_a   1.000
_cell.length_b   1.000
_cell.length_c   1.000
_cell.angle_alpha   90.00
_cell.angle_beta   90.00
_cell.angle_gamma   90.00
#
_symmetry.space_group_name_H-M   'P 1'
#
loop_
_entity.id
_entity.type
_entity.pdbx_description
1 polymer ?
#
loop_
_entity_poly.entity_id
_entity_poly.type
_entity_poly.pdbx_seq_one_letter_code
_entity_poly.pdbx_strand_id
1 'polypeptide(L)'
;MIDISLSGSLDLTGMVSDGQVYGSLAGAVQPQIGTVQIGGSFMSPTYEYVGVTGPASFGTNWISLFTSNSGDALYLFNLSHALYITTSYVSGAQLSAAAQIANATFASIGINPGDYVYTLASGDTLTIAVSAVPEPGTAALGVMGVAFLMLAASRRRSSH
;
A
#
# COMPACT_ATOMS: atom_id res chain seq x y z
N MET A 1 10.21 -0.51 7.79
CA MET A 1 9.60 -0.41 6.45
C MET A 1 8.09 -0.34 6.61
N ILE A 2 7.42 0.50 5.83
CA ILE A 2 5.95 0.59 5.82
C ILE A 2 5.43 -0.07 4.55
N ASP A 3 4.43 -0.94 4.71
CA ASP A 3 3.72 -1.61 3.63
C ASP A 3 2.30 -1.08 3.52
N ILE A 4 1.87 -0.89 2.28
CA ILE A 4 0.54 -0.48 1.90
C ILE A 4 0.05 -1.50 0.89
N SER A 5 -1.12 -2.07 1.11
CA SER A 5 -1.64 -3.13 0.25
C SER A 5 -3.14 -3.08 0.09
N LEU A 6 -3.61 -3.68 -0.98
CA LEU A 6 -5.01 -4.01 -1.21
C LEU A 6 -5.11 -5.41 -1.78
N SER A 7 -6.20 -6.09 -1.45
CA SER A 7 -6.61 -7.33 -2.10
C SER A 7 -8.13 -7.44 -2.02
N GLY A 8 -8.74 -8.13 -2.98
CA GLY A 8 -10.18 -8.31 -3.03
C GLY A 8 -10.69 -8.33 -4.46
N SER A 9 -11.93 -7.98 -4.67
CA SER A 9 -12.51 -7.77 -6.00
C SER A 9 -13.39 -6.54 -5.94
N LEU A 10 -13.48 -5.81 -7.04
CA LEU A 10 -14.40 -4.68 -7.19
C LEU A 10 -15.50 -4.99 -8.19
N ASP A 11 -16.75 -4.90 -7.76
CA ASP A 11 -17.91 -4.89 -8.63
C ASP A 11 -18.25 -3.45 -9.06
N LEU A 12 -17.91 -3.17 -10.32
CA LEU A 12 -18.18 -1.92 -11.01
C LEU A 12 -19.58 -1.92 -11.65
N THR A 13 -20.39 -2.96 -11.46
CA THR A 13 -21.75 -3.01 -11.99
C THR A 13 -22.57 -1.84 -11.45
N GLY A 14 -23.20 -1.09 -12.35
CA GLY A 14 -23.98 0.09 -11.99
C GLY A 14 -23.14 1.35 -11.72
N MET A 15 -21.81 1.27 -11.76
CA MET A 15 -20.97 2.47 -11.78
C MET A 15 -21.02 3.17 -13.14
N VAL A 16 -21.06 4.49 -13.12
CA VAL A 16 -20.97 5.32 -14.32
C VAL A 16 -19.51 5.73 -14.50
N SER A 17 -18.93 5.38 -15.66
CA SER A 17 -17.61 5.87 -16.02
C SER A 17 -17.70 7.28 -16.59
N ASP A 18 -16.80 8.17 -16.17
CA ASP A 18 -16.66 9.53 -16.73
C ASP A 18 -15.76 9.58 -17.98
N GLY A 19 -15.25 8.41 -18.41
CA GLY A 19 -14.45 8.24 -19.61
C GLY A 19 -13.08 7.65 -19.34
N GLN A 20 -12.26 7.65 -20.41
CA GLN A 20 -10.87 7.20 -20.33
C GLN A 20 -9.94 8.38 -20.06
N VAL A 21 -9.03 8.20 -19.11
CA VAL A 21 -7.98 9.17 -18.83
C VAL A 21 -6.60 8.53 -18.93
N TYR A 22 -5.61 9.38 -19.20
CA TYR A 22 -4.19 9.04 -19.23
C TYR A 22 -3.51 9.74 -18.05
N GLY A 23 -3.01 8.96 -17.11
CA GLY A 23 -2.23 9.45 -15.97
C GLY A 23 -0.79 8.98 -16.07
N SER A 24 0.16 9.81 -15.66
CA SER A 24 1.54 9.37 -15.44
C SER A 24 1.99 9.91 -14.10
N LEU A 25 1.86 9.07 -13.08
CA LEU A 25 2.37 9.35 -11.76
C LEU A 25 3.07 8.09 -11.25
N ALA A 26 4.18 8.26 -10.56
CA ALA A 26 4.76 7.20 -9.76
C ALA A 26 3.77 6.84 -8.63
N GLY A 27 3.73 5.57 -8.22
CA GLY A 27 2.94 5.13 -7.08
C GLY A 27 3.24 6.00 -5.85
N ALA A 28 2.18 6.51 -5.23
CA ALA A 28 2.30 7.45 -4.13
C ALA A 28 1.07 7.38 -3.23
N VAL A 29 1.29 7.84 -2.01
CA VAL A 29 0.23 7.99 -1.03
C VAL A 29 0.20 9.44 -0.57
N GLN A 30 -1.00 10.02 -0.45
CA GLN A 30 -1.23 11.38 0.03
C GLN A 30 -2.11 11.35 1.28
N PRO A 31 -1.49 11.18 2.47
CA PRO A 31 -2.21 10.88 3.70
C PRO A 31 -3.15 11.98 4.17
N GLN A 32 -2.75 13.24 3.98
CA GLN A 32 -3.53 14.39 4.39
C GLN A 32 -4.92 14.44 3.72
N ILE A 33 -5.04 13.90 2.51
CA ILE A 33 -6.27 13.98 1.71
C ILE A 33 -6.89 12.61 1.42
N GLY A 34 -6.42 11.54 2.05
CA GLY A 34 -7.03 10.22 1.86
C GLY A 34 -6.87 9.66 0.45
N THR A 35 -5.78 9.99 -0.25
CA THR A 35 -5.57 9.59 -1.65
C THR A 35 -4.44 8.56 -1.76
N VAL A 36 -4.63 7.51 -2.58
CA VAL A 36 -3.61 6.48 -2.79
C VAL A 36 -3.59 6.01 -4.24
N GLN A 37 -2.41 6.03 -4.84
CA GLN A 37 -2.10 5.43 -6.12
C GLN A 37 -1.19 4.23 -5.91
N ILE A 38 -1.71 3.03 -6.10
CA ILE A 38 -1.05 1.77 -5.77
C ILE A 38 -1.24 0.76 -6.90
N GLY A 39 -0.29 -0.16 -7.04
CA GLY A 39 -0.22 -1.08 -8.16
C GLY A 39 0.29 -0.37 -9.41
N GLY A 40 1.28 -0.98 -10.05
CA GLY A 40 1.87 -0.57 -11.32
C GLY A 40 2.06 0.94 -11.58
N SER A 41 2.22 1.28 -12.86
CA SER A 41 2.17 2.65 -13.36
C SER A 41 1.00 2.76 -14.32
N PHE A 42 0.29 3.88 -14.32
CA PHE A 42 -0.84 4.15 -15.22
C PHE A 42 -0.43 4.53 -16.65
N MET A 43 0.63 3.91 -17.19
CA MET A 43 1.06 4.14 -18.57
C MET A 43 0.08 3.59 -19.62
N SER A 44 -1.03 2.99 -19.19
CA SER A 44 -2.12 2.48 -20.02
C SER A 44 -3.41 3.25 -19.75
N PRO A 45 -4.38 3.26 -20.68
CA PRO A 45 -5.68 3.89 -20.45
C PRO A 45 -6.33 3.37 -19.17
N THR A 46 -6.97 4.26 -18.44
CA THR A 46 -7.77 3.94 -17.25
C THR A 46 -9.20 4.42 -17.42
N TYR A 47 -10.14 3.73 -16.80
CA TYR A 47 -11.49 4.26 -16.60
C TYR A 47 -11.56 5.04 -15.30
N GLU A 48 -12.13 6.23 -15.38
CA GLU A 48 -12.55 7.00 -14.21
C GLU A 48 -13.98 6.62 -13.82
N TYR A 49 -14.20 6.35 -12.54
CA TYR A 49 -15.48 6.06 -11.93
C TYR A 49 -15.71 7.01 -10.76
N VAL A 50 -16.84 7.72 -10.75
CA VAL A 50 -17.17 8.75 -9.75
C VAL A 50 -18.11 8.23 -8.66
N GLY A 51 -18.20 8.94 -7.54
CA GLY A 51 -19.06 8.58 -6.42
C GLY A 51 -18.39 7.61 -5.44
N VAL A 52 -17.06 7.64 -5.37
CA VAL A 52 -16.28 6.92 -4.38
C VAL A 52 -16.17 7.76 -3.11
N THR A 53 -16.54 7.17 -1.98
CA THR A 53 -16.40 7.79 -0.66
C THR A 53 -15.33 7.04 0.13
N GLY A 54 -14.62 7.73 1.01
CA GLY A 54 -13.54 7.12 1.79
C GLY A 54 -13.11 8.01 2.94
N PRO A 55 -11.97 7.69 3.58
CA PRO A 55 -11.44 8.51 4.65
C PRO A 55 -11.05 9.88 4.12
N ALA A 56 -11.45 10.95 4.82
CA ALA A 56 -11.01 12.30 4.51
C ALA A 56 -9.48 12.46 4.63
N SER A 57 -8.86 11.65 5.49
CA SER A 57 -7.43 11.61 5.75
C SER A 57 -7.08 10.26 6.40
N PHE A 58 -5.85 9.81 6.20
CA PHE A 58 -5.23 8.74 6.99
C PHE A 58 -3.86 9.16 7.56
N GLY A 59 -3.62 10.47 7.65
CA GLY A 59 -2.37 11.02 8.11
C GLY A 59 -2.20 12.52 7.83
N THR A 60 -0.99 13.04 8.03
CA THR A 60 -0.71 14.49 8.04
C THR A 60 0.19 14.96 6.92
N ASN A 61 1.00 14.08 6.33
CA ASN A 61 1.90 14.50 5.25
C ASN A 61 1.14 14.70 3.93
N TRP A 62 1.68 15.57 3.08
CA TRP A 62 1.10 15.83 1.77
C TRP A 62 1.27 14.64 0.83
N ILE A 63 2.51 14.17 0.65
CA ILE A 63 2.82 13.07 -0.27
C ILE A 63 3.98 12.24 0.25
N SER A 64 3.92 10.94 0.02
CA SER A 64 5.04 10.01 0.18
C SER A 64 5.08 9.10 -1.04
N LEU A 65 6.23 9.08 -1.72
CA LEU A 65 6.45 8.23 -2.89
C LEU A 65 6.79 6.82 -2.44
N PHE A 66 6.31 5.83 -3.19
CA PHE A 66 6.65 4.45 -2.95
C PHE A 66 8.05 4.13 -3.45
N THR A 67 8.80 3.39 -2.65
CA THR A 67 10.10 2.83 -3.03
C THR A 67 9.96 1.57 -3.88
N SER A 68 8.85 0.84 -3.71
CA SER A 68 8.43 -0.25 -4.58
C SER A 68 6.90 -0.20 -4.73
N ASN A 69 6.40 -0.53 -5.92
CA ASN A 69 4.97 -0.55 -6.21
C ASN A 69 4.69 -1.64 -7.25
N SER A 70 3.72 -2.52 -6.98
CA SER A 70 3.47 -3.71 -7.80
C SER A 70 2.02 -4.19 -7.70
N GLY A 71 1.61 -5.00 -8.68
CA GLY A 71 0.25 -5.52 -8.77
C GLY A 71 -0.68 -4.63 -9.61
N ASP A 72 -1.98 -4.83 -9.44
CA ASP A 72 -3.02 -4.21 -10.26
C ASP A 72 -3.13 -2.71 -10.00
N ALA A 73 -2.96 -1.91 -11.05
CA ALA A 73 -2.92 -0.46 -10.92
C ALA A 73 -4.29 0.13 -10.59
N LEU A 74 -4.33 0.86 -9.48
CA LEU A 74 -5.52 1.48 -8.92
C LEU A 74 -5.18 2.86 -8.31
N TYR A 75 -6.04 3.84 -8.56
CA TYR A 75 -5.91 5.19 -7.98
C TYR A 75 -7.23 5.60 -7.35
N LEU A 76 -7.21 5.77 -6.03
CA LEU A 76 -8.30 6.37 -5.27
C LEU A 76 -7.99 7.84 -5.09
N PHE A 77 -8.71 8.70 -5.81
CA PHE A 77 -8.55 10.13 -5.73
C PHE A 77 -9.72 10.76 -4.98
N ASN A 78 -9.50 10.98 -3.68
CA ASN A 78 -10.55 11.40 -2.77
C ASN A 78 -11.06 12.83 -3.05
N LEU A 79 -10.21 13.73 -3.56
CA LEU A 79 -10.63 15.12 -3.89
C LEU A 79 -11.72 15.16 -4.97
N SER A 80 -11.66 14.24 -5.93
CA SER A 80 -12.66 14.11 -7.00
C SER A 80 -13.71 13.04 -6.69
N HIS A 81 -13.62 12.35 -5.54
CA HIS A 81 -14.44 11.17 -5.23
C HIS A 81 -14.38 10.12 -6.36
N ALA A 82 -13.18 9.86 -6.87
CA ALA A 82 -12.96 9.08 -8.08
C ALA A 82 -12.08 7.84 -7.84
N LEU A 83 -12.40 6.76 -8.55
CA LEU A 83 -11.58 5.57 -8.73
C LEU A 83 -11.08 5.55 -10.17
N TYR A 84 -9.76 5.42 -10.35
CA TYR A 84 -9.17 5.08 -11.63
C TYR A 84 -8.63 3.66 -11.58
N ILE A 85 -8.98 2.88 -12.59
CA ILE A 85 -8.58 1.48 -12.73
C ILE A 85 -8.29 1.19 -14.20
N THR A 86 -7.39 0.25 -14.48
CA THR A 86 -6.99 -0.07 -15.86
C THR A 86 -8.20 -0.52 -16.69
N THR A 87 -8.25 -0.14 -17.96
CA THR A 87 -9.36 -0.54 -18.86
C THR A 87 -9.44 -2.05 -19.11
N SER A 88 -8.36 -2.78 -18.79
CA SER A 88 -8.31 -4.25 -18.83
C SER A 88 -8.95 -4.92 -17.61
N TYR A 89 -9.30 -4.18 -16.56
CA TYR A 89 -9.96 -4.75 -15.40
C TYR A 89 -11.39 -5.19 -15.75
N VAL A 90 -11.75 -6.39 -15.31
CA VAL A 90 -13.09 -6.95 -15.48
C VAL A 90 -13.80 -6.90 -14.14
N SER A 91 -15.04 -6.41 -14.11
CA SER A 91 -15.84 -6.33 -12.88
C SER A 91 -15.88 -7.67 -12.14
N GLY A 92 -15.65 -7.65 -10.83
CA GLY A 92 -15.57 -8.83 -9.98
C GLY A 92 -14.28 -9.66 -10.10
N ALA A 93 -13.33 -9.26 -10.95
CA ALA A 93 -12.02 -9.93 -11.00
C ALA A 93 -11.22 -9.67 -9.72
N GLN A 94 -10.35 -10.62 -9.37
CA GLN A 94 -9.45 -10.48 -8.24
C GLN A 94 -8.45 -9.35 -8.51
N LEU A 95 -8.30 -8.47 -7.52
CA LEU A 95 -7.30 -7.43 -7.41
C LEU A 95 -6.28 -7.81 -6.34
N SER A 96 -5.03 -7.46 -6.59
CA SER A 96 -3.95 -7.50 -5.62
C SER A 96 -2.92 -6.44 -5.97
N ALA A 97 -2.65 -5.52 -5.04
CA ALA A 97 -1.58 -4.56 -5.18
C ALA A 97 -0.86 -4.32 -3.86
N ALA A 98 0.44 -4.07 -3.95
CA ALA A 98 1.30 -3.83 -2.81
C ALA A 98 2.37 -2.79 -3.14
N ALA A 99 2.62 -1.92 -2.19
CA ALA A 99 3.65 -0.90 -2.24
C ALA A 99 4.36 -0.77 -0.91
N GLN A 100 5.61 -0.31 -0.96
CA GLN A 100 6.44 -0.15 0.22
C GLN A 100 7.14 1.20 0.25
N ILE A 101 7.34 1.72 1.46
CA ILE A 101 8.20 2.86 1.73
C ILE A 101 9.34 2.37 2.64
N ALA A 102 10.50 2.12 2.03
CA ALA A 102 11.71 1.72 2.71
C ALA A 102 12.28 2.85 3.58
N ASN A 103 13.01 2.48 4.63
CA ASN A 103 13.69 3.41 5.54
C ASN A 103 12.76 4.49 6.17
N ALA A 104 11.47 4.16 6.32
CA ALA A 104 10.46 5.04 6.88
C ALA A 104 9.77 4.42 8.11
N THR A 105 9.26 5.31 8.96
CA THR A 105 8.37 5.02 10.08
C THR A 105 7.04 5.74 9.84
N PHE A 106 5.95 5.30 10.47
CA PHE A 106 4.66 5.99 10.43
C PHE A 106 4.77 7.49 10.75
N ALA A 107 5.56 7.84 11.77
CA ALA A 107 5.79 9.23 12.16
C ALA A 107 6.55 10.04 11.09
N SER A 108 7.55 9.45 10.43
CA SER A 108 8.35 10.19 9.42
C SER A 108 7.56 10.47 8.14
N ILE A 109 6.64 9.59 7.77
CA ILE A 109 5.77 9.77 6.59
C ILE A 109 4.38 10.30 6.94
N GLY A 110 4.12 10.57 8.22
CA GLY A 110 2.85 11.09 8.70
C GLY A 110 1.66 10.24 8.27
N ILE A 111 1.78 8.90 8.31
CA ILE A 111 0.70 7.96 8.01
C ILE A 111 0.34 7.23 9.30
N ASN A 112 -0.96 7.10 9.58
CA ASN A 112 -1.44 6.28 10.67
C ASN A 112 -1.60 4.82 10.20
N PRO A 113 -1.17 3.82 10.99
CA PRO A 113 -1.47 2.42 10.69
C PRO A 113 -2.96 2.13 10.76
N GLY A 114 -3.45 1.23 9.93
CA GLY A 114 -4.84 0.79 9.96
C GLY A 114 -5.38 0.37 8.60
N ASP A 115 -6.66 0.00 8.62
CA ASP A 115 -7.43 -0.36 7.44
C ASP A 115 -8.35 0.80 7.04
N TYR A 116 -8.23 1.24 5.80
CA TYR A 116 -8.91 2.39 5.24
C TYR A 116 -9.90 1.95 4.18
N VAL A 117 -11.19 2.07 4.49
CA VAL A 117 -12.27 1.57 3.63
C VAL A 117 -12.79 2.68 2.73
N TYR A 118 -12.81 2.40 1.43
CA TYR A 118 -13.46 3.19 0.41
C TYR A 118 -14.72 2.46 -0.04
N THR A 119 -15.81 3.19 -0.25
CA THR A 119 -17.10 2.67 -0.70
C THR A 119 -17.46 3.29 -2.04
N LEU A 120 -17.70 2.45 -3.04
CA LEU A 120 -18.14 2.84 -4.37
C LEU A 120 -19.63 3.22 -4.34
N ALA A 121 -20.09 3.97 -5.35
CA ALA A 121 -21.51 4.30 -5.49
C ALA A 121 -22.41 3.07 -5.66
N SER A 122 -21.85 1.94 -6.12
CA SER A 122 -22.54 0.63 -6.18
C SER A 122 -22.79 0.02 -4.79
N GLY A 123 -22.14 0.53 -3.74
CA GLY A 123 -22.15 -0.02 -2.39
C GLY A 123 -21.03 -1.02 -2.12
N ASP A 124 -20.23 -1.36 -3.14
CA ASP A 124 -19.06 -2.22 -2.96
C ASP A 124 -17.92 -1.49 -2.24
N THR A 125 -17.03 -2.23 -1.60
CA THR A 125 -15.98 -1.67 -0.74
C THR A 125 -14.58 -2.14 -1.09
N LEU A 126 -13.61 -1.23 -1.00
CA LEU A 126 -12.18 -1.51 -1.12
C LEU A 126 -11.48 -1.13 0.17
N THR A 127 -10.62 -2.00 0.68
CA THR A 127 -9.81 -1.71 1.87
C THR A 127 -8.35 -1.54 1.50
N ILE A 128 -7.75 -0.45 1.97
CA ILE A 128 -6.32 -0.18 1.93
C ILE A 128 -5.74 -0.46 3.30
N ALA A 129 -4.90 -1.49 3.41
CA ALA A 129 -4.23 -1.85 4.64
C ALA A 129 -2.86 -1.18 4.72
N VAL A 130 -2.60 -0.47 5.81
CA VAL A 130 -1.32 0.19 6.09
C VAL A 130 -0.71 -0.41 7.35
N SER A 131 0.45 -1.04 7.20
CA SER A 131 1.11 -1.76 8.29
C SER A 131 2.64 -1.59 8.25
N ALA A 132 3.30 -1.87 9.37
CA ALA A 132 4.75 -1.98 9.41
C ALA A 132 5.14 -3.42 9.14
N VAL A 133 6.13 -3.63 8.27
CA VAL A 133 6.72 -4.96 8.10
C VAL A 133 7.73 -5.20 9.20
N PRO A 134 7.60 -6.28 9.99
CA PRO A 134 8.66 -6.68 10.90
C PRO A 134 9.92 -7.01 10.10
N GLU A 135 11.03 -6.33 10.37
CA GLU A 135 12.30 -6.63 9.70
C GLU A 135 12.73 -8.08 10.01
N PRO A 136 12.78 -8.98 9.01
CA PRO A 136 13.30 -10.32 9.23
C PRO A 136 14.83 -10.23 9.26
N GLY A 137 15.45 -10.29 10.45
CA GLY A 137 16.88 -10.61 10.51
C GLY A 137 17.69 -10.12 11.70
N THR A 138 17.39 -8.95 12.27
CA THR A 138 18.24 -8.41 13.35
C THR A 138 18.10 -9.19 14.65
N ALA A 139 16.89 -9.65 14.99
CA ALA A 139 16.67 -10.51 16.16
C ALA A 139 17.31 -11.89 16.00
N ALA A 140 17.17 -12.52 14.83
CA ALA A 140 17.74 -13.85 14.57
C ALA A 140 19.28 -13.83 14.52
N LEU A 141 19.87 -12.82 13.88
CA LEU A 141 21.32 -12.67 13.81
C LEU A 141 21.94 -12.28 15.15
N GLY A 142 21.23 -11.48 15.97
CA GLY A 142 21.64 -11.14 17.33
C GLY A 142 21.70 -12.37 18.25
N VAL A 143 20.67 -13.21 18.22
CA VAL A 143 20.62 -14.44 19.03
C VAL A 143 21.69 -15.45 18.58
N MET A 144 21.89 -15.62 17.27
CA MET A 144 22.94 -16.50 16.74
C MET A 144 24.34 -15.97 17.08
N GLY A 145 24.57 -14.66 16.97
CA GLY A 145 25.85 -14.03 17.33
C GLY A 145 26.21 -14.21 18.80
N VAL A 146 25.25 -14.02 19.70
CA VAL A 146 25.43 -14.24 21.15
C VAL A 146 25.67 -15.72 21.45
N ALA A 147 24.93 -16.63 20.81
CA ALA A 147 25.12 -18.07 20.99
C ALA A 147 26.52 -18.53 20.56
N PHE A 148 27.03 -18.04 19.42
CA PHE A 148 28.40 -18.33 18.97
C PHE A 148 29.47 -17.76 19.91
N LEU A 149 29.27 -16.56 20.47
CA LEU A 149 30.18 -15.98 21.46
C LEU A 149 30.22 -16.80 22.77
N MET A 150 29.07 -17.27 23.26
CA MET A 150 29.01 -18.13 24.45
C MET A 150 29.69 -19.49 24.22
N LEU A 151 29.50 -20.10 23.04
CA LEU A 151 30.16 -21.36 22.66
C LEU A 151 31.68 -21.20 22.48
N ALA A 152 32.15 -20.07 21.96
CA ALA A 152 33.58 -19.80 21.83
C ALA A 152 34.24 -19.55 23.20
N ALA A 153 33.54 -18.88 24.12
CA ALA A 153 34.03 -18.61 25.47
C ALA A 153 34.09 -19.87 26.34
N SER A 154 33.14 -20.80 26.20
CA SER A 154 33.15 -22.06 26.96
C SER A 154 34.29 -23.00 26.55
N ARG A 155 34.65 -23.03 25.26
CA ARG A 155 35.79 -23.83 24.76
C ARG A 155 37.14 -23.35 25.28
N ARG A 156 37.31 -22.04 25.50
CA ARG A 156 38.57 -21.47 26.05
C ARG A 156 38.78 -21.78 27.54
N ARG A 157 37.71 -22.12 28.27
CA ARG A 157 37.80 -22.48 29.70
C ARG A 157 38.12 -23.97 29.94
N SER A 158 38.01 -24.82 28.91
CA SER A 158 38.21 -26.26 29.01
C SER A 158 39.66 -26.72 28.73
N SER A 159 40.58 -25.81 28.40
CA SER A 159 41.96 -26.13 27.99
C SER A 159 43.01 -25.76 29.03
N HIS A 160 42.67 -25.80 30.32
CA HIS A 160 43.56 -25.48 31.43
C HIS A 160 43.39 -26.49 32.56
#